data_AF-A0A8B8ML46-F1
#
_entry.id   AF-A0A8B8ML46-F1
#
_cell.length_a   1.000
_cell.length_b   1.000
_cell.length_c   1.000
_cell.angle_alpha   90.00
_cell.angle_beta   90.00
_cell.angle_gamma   90.00
#
_symmetry.space_group_name_H-M   'P 1'
#
loop_
_entity.id
_entity.type
_entity.pdbx_description
1 polymer ?
#
loop_
_entity_poly.entity_id
_entity_poly.type
_entity_poly.pdbx_seq_one_letter_code
_entity_poly.pdbx_strand_id
1 'polypeptide(L)'
;MGAFQRSKTHLIPPPPPPHLLLLLLLVGIYLSIFLQRSSALNYTDHRQVSSLRLKRIQRHLDKINKPPVMTIESPDGDIIDCIHKRRQPALDHPLLKNHKIQKAPPEMPRRRSVVARPDDASASSNSSGGAEAAAKGAWQAWHRNGTRCPRGTVPARRSTVHDVLRAKSLFAFGKKQPPLPALARRQPDAPDIVSGNGHEHAIAYTGSSPEVYGARATINVWDPSIEEVNEFSLSQIWILSGSFDGTDLNSIEAGWQVSPELYGDSRPRLFTYWTSDSYQATGCYNLLCAGFVQTNSRIAIGAAISPVSSFSGSQYDITILIWKDPKLGNWWMGFGDNTLVGYWPAELFTHLADHATMVEWGGEVVNSRPDGGHTTTQMGSGRFAGDGFGKAGYFRNLEVVDADNSLSSAQGISTLAENTNCYNIKSSYSNEWGTYFYFGGPGKNPQCP
;
A
#
# COMPACT_ATOMS: atom_id res chain seq x y z
N MET A 1 -74.78 -28.00 29.25
CA MET A 1 -74.58 -26.55 29.42
C MET A 1 -73.29 -26.17 28.72
N GLY A 2 -73.36 -25.27 27.72
CA GLY A 2 -72.35 -25.11 26.67
C GLY A 2 -71.03 -24.48 27.11
N ALA A 3 -69.93 -24.98 26.53
CA ALA A 3 -68.59 -24.41 26.67
C ALA A 3 -68.39 -23.31 25.62
N PHE A 4 -68.08 -22.09 26.07
CA PHE A 4 -67.73 -20.96 25.21
C PHE A 4 -66.25 -21.02 24.82
N GLN A 5 -65.99 -21.10 23.52
CA GLN A 5 -64.66 -21.08 22.91
C GLN A 5 -64.29 -19.62 22.60
N ARG A 6 -63.30 -19.06 23.31
CA ARG A 6 -62.77 -17.70 23.04
C ARG A 6 -61.78 -17.73 21.88
N SER A 7 -62.19 -17.19 20.74
CA SER A 7 -61.31 -16.90 19.59
C SER A 7 -60.36 -15.74 19.93
N LYS A 8 -59.04 -15.95 19.82
CA LYS A 8 -58.03 -14.89 19.84
C LYS A 8 -57.80 -14.41 18.41
N THR A 9 -58.39 -13.29 18.04
CA THR A 9 -58.06 -12.56 16.82
C THR A 9 -56.75 -11.81 17.01
N HIS A 10 -55.70 -12.22 16.31
CA HIS A 10 -54.46 -11.44 16.16
C HIS A 10 -54.76 -10.20 15.30
N LEU A 11 -54.71 -9.02 15.92
CA LEU A 11 -54.76 -7.74 15.22
C LEU A 11 -53.39 -7.46 14.59
N ILE A 12 -53.35 -7.41 13.26
CA ILE A 12 -52.20 -6.94 12.50
C ILE A 12 -52.13 -5.42 12.67
N PRO A 13 -50.98 -4.83 13.05
CA PRO A 13 -50.86 -3.38 13.20
C PRO A 13 -51.03 -2.68 11.85
N PRO A 14 -51.61 -1.46 11.84
CA PRO A 14 -51.83 -0.71 10.61
C PRO A 14 -50.49 -0.33 9.94
N PRO A 15 -50.45 -0.26 8.60
CA PRO A 15 -49.25 0.14 7.89
C PRO A 15 -48.82 1.55 8.30
N PRO A 16 -47.50 1.83 8.35
CA PRO A 16 -47.00 3.14 8.70
C PRO A 16 -47.51 4.20 7.71
N PRO A 17 -47.79 5.43 8.19
CA PRO A 17 -48.29 6.49 7.33
C PRO A 17 -47.27 6.82 6.23
N PRO A 18 -47.72 7.17 5.01
CA PRO A 18 -46.86 7.36 3.84
C PRO A 18 -45.76 8.41 4.05
N HIS A 19 -46.00 9.41 4.91
CA HIS A 19 -44.98 10.40 5.29
C HIS A 19 -43.81 9.81 6.09
N LEU A 20 -44.05 8.77 6.90
CA LEU A 20 -42.99 8.10 7.66
C LEU A 20 -42.12 7.23 6.74
N LEU A 21 -42.71 6.59 5.74
CA LEU A 21 -42.01 5.86 4.69
C LEU A 21 -41.14 6.79 3.84
N LEU A 22 -41.66 7.96 3.45
CA LEU A 22 -40.89 8.98 2.72
C LEU A 22 -39.74 9.53 3.57
N LEU A 23 -39.97 9.79 4.86
CA LEU A 23 -38.93 10.24 5.79
C LEU A 23 -37.82 9.19 5.95
N LEU A 24 -38.16 7.91 6.09
CA LEU A 24 -37.20 6.81 6.17
C LEU A 24 -36.41 6.63 4.86
N LEU A 25 -37.06 6.83 3.71
CA LEU A 25 -36.40 6.86 2.41
C LEU A 25 -35.44 8.05 2.28
N LEU A 26 -35.85 9.25 2.69
CA LEU A 26 -35.00 10.44 2.67
C LEU A 26 -33.84 10.34 3.66
N VAL A 27 -34.08 9.79 4.86
CA VAL A 27 -33.04 9.51 5.86
C VAL A 27 -32.11 8.41 5.36
N GLY A 28 -32.62 7.38 4.70
CA GLY A 28 -31.82 6.33 4.05
C GLY A 28 -30.98 6.86 2.89
N ILE A 29 -31.54 7.74 2.06
CA ILE A 29 -30.83 8.45 0.98
C ILE A 29 -29.78 9.39 1.58
N TYR A 30 -30.13 10.16 2.61
CA TYR A 30 -29.22 11.06 3.30
C TYR A 30 -28.07 10.30 3.97
N LEU A 31 -28.35 9.21 4.68
CA LEU A 31 -27.36 8.31 5.26
C LEU A 31 -26.52 7.63 4.18
N SER A 32 -27.10 7.23 3.04
CA SER A 32 -26.32 6.67 1.92
C SER A 32 -25.41 7.72 1.28
N ILE A 33 -25.87 8.98 1.17
CA ILE A 33 -25.07 10.11 0.70
C ILE A 33 -23.98 10.44 1.73
N PHE A 34 -24.26 10.35 3.03
CA PHE A 34 -23.30 10.58 4.11
C PHE A 34 -22.27 9.44 4.24
N LEU A 35 -22.70 8.19 4.07
CA LEU A 35 -21.84 6.99 4.06
C LEU A 35 -21.02 6.88 2.77
N GLN A 36 -21.51 7.40 1.64
CA GLN A 36 -20.72 7.60 0.42
C GLN A 36 -19.83 8.86 0.48
N ARG A 37 -20.16 9.82 1.35
CA ARG A 37 -19.30 10.97 1.73
C ARG A 37 -18.51 10.67 3.02
N SER A 38 -17.79 9.56 3.08
CA SER A 38 -16.45 9.63 3.67
C SER A 38 -15.61 10.51 2.75
N SER A 39 -15.82 11.82 2.87
CA SER A 39 -15.17 12.83 2.06
C SER A 39 -13.72 12.81 2.51
N ALA A 40 -12.85 12.16 1.73
CA ALA A 40 -11.41 12.27 1.93
C ALA A 40 -11.07 13.75 2.14
N LEU A 41 -10.36 14.06 3.22
CA LEU A 41 -9.97 15.44 3.50
C LEU A 41 -9.12 15.92 2.33
N ASN A 42 -9.38 17.12 1.81
CA ASN A 42 -8.57 17.73 0.77
C ASN A 42 -7.60 18.71 1.44
N TYR A 43 -6.31 18.41 1.36
CA TYR A 43 -5.22 19.18 1.98
C TYR A 43 -4.55 20.14 0.98
N THR A 44 -5.16 20.34 -0.18
CA THR A 44 -4.61 21.24 -1.19
C THR A 44 -4.89 22.70 -0.83
N ASP A 45 -3.86 23.38 -0.33
CA ASP A 45 -3.86 24.83 -0.15
C ASP A 45 -3.46 25.56 -1.45
N HIS A 46 -4.21 26.59 -1.82
CA HIS A 46 -4.00 27.37 -3.05
C HIS A 46 -2.97 28.48 -2.80
N ARG A 47 -1.69 28.11 -2.70
CA ARG A 47 -0.59 29.07 -2.53
C ARG A 47 -0.30 29.84 -3.81
N GLN A 48 -0.39 31.17 -3.75
CA GLN A 48 0.12 32.02 -4.82
C GLN A 48 1.65 31.97 -4.84
N VAL A 49 2.23 31.68 -6.01
CA VAL A 49 3.67 31.66 -6.23
C VAL A 49 4.07 32.57 -7.38
N SER A 50 5.31 33.03 -7.38
CA SER A 50 5.83 33.87 -8.46
C SER A 50 5.74 33.18 -9.82
N SER A 51 5.56 33.96 -10.88
CA SER A 51 5.49 33.46 -12.25
C SER A 51 6.72 32.64 -12.64
N LEU A 52 7.91 33.00 -12.14
CA LEU A 52 9.14 32.26 -12.36
C LEU A 52 9.13 30.88 -11.67
N ARG A 53 8.62 30.81 -10.43
CA ARG A 53 8.47 29.53 -9.71
C ARG A 53 7.45 28.64 -10.42
N LEU A 54 6.32 29.19 -10.85
CA LEU A 54 5.30 28.44 -11.60
C LEU A 54 5.86 27.88 -12.92
N LYS A 55 6.64 28.67 -13.69
CA LYS A 55 7.33 28.18 -14.91
C LYS A 55 8.34 27.07 -14.65
N ARG A 56 8.97 27.02 -13.46
CA ARG A 56 9.88 25.92 -13.08
C ARG A 56 9.09 24.65 -12.75
N ILE A 57 7.98 24.81 -12.02
CA ILE A 57 7.07 23.71 -11.69
C ILE A 57 6.48 23.11 -12.97
N GLN A 58 5.98 23.94 -13.89
CA GLN A 58 5.40 23.45 -15.14
C GLN A 58 6.41 22.65 -15.97
N ARG A 59 7.65 23.16 -16.13
CA ARG A 59 8.71 22.43 -16.83
C ARG A 59 9.04 21.07 -16.19
N HIS A 60 8.93 20.97 -14.87
CA HIS A 60 9.11 19.70 -14.17
C HIS A 60 7.95 18.76 -14.43
N LEU A 61 6.71 19.25 -14.33
CA LEU A 61 5.50 18.47 -14.64
C LEU A 61 5.50 17.97 -16.09
N ASP A 62 5.88 18.80 -17.05
CA ASP A 62 5.98 18.42 -18.47
C ASP A 62 6.99 17.27 -18.71
N LYS A 63 7.98 17.12 -17.82
CA LYS A 63 8.96 16.03 -17.88
C LYS A 63 8.38 14.72 -17.33
N ILE A 64 7.70 14.77 -16.18
CA ILE A 64 7.21 13.57 -15.48
C ILE A 64 5.85 13.08 -16.00
N ASN A 65 4.94 13.99 -16.36
CA ASN A 65 3.65 13.66 -16.95
C ASN A 65 3.82 13.40 -18.44
N LYS A 66 3.86 12.12 -18.81
CA LYS A 66 4.05 11.71 -20.21
C LYS A 66 2.77 11.95 -21.01
N PRO A 67 2.89 12.28 -22.32
CA PRO A 67 1.72 12.47 -23.18
C PRO A 67 0.81 11.23 -23.17
N PRO A 68 -0.46 11.36 -22.73
CA PRO A 68 -1.39 10.24 -22.69
C PRO A 68 -1.91 9.88 -24.08
N VAL A 69 -2.20 8.59 -24.28
CA VAL A 69 -3.03 8.10 -25.39
C VAL A 69 -4.52 8.24 -25.05
N MET A 70 -4.84 8.14 -23.76
CA MET A 70 -6.17 8.29 -23.20
C MET A 70 -6.04 8.80 -21.77
N THR A 71 -6.99 9.62 -21.32
CA THR A 71 -7.09 10.09 -19.94
C THR A 71 -8.40 9.60 -19.34
N ILE A 72 -8.36 9.16 -18.09
CA ILE A 72 -9.51 8.70 -17.32
C ILE A 72 -9.64 9.57 -16.08
N GLU A 73 -10.82 10.15 -15.87
CA GLU A 73 -11.16 10.85 -14.64
C GLU A 73 -11.76 9.86 -13.64
N SER A 74 -11.10 9.73 -12.50
CA SER A 74 -11.53 8.86 -11.43
C SER A 74 -12.56 9.56 -10.55
N PRO A 75 -13.54 8.85 -9.95
CA PRO A 75 -14.58 9.45 -9.10
C PRO A 75 -14.04 10.19 -7.88
N ASP A 76 -12.82 9.85 -7.47
CA ASP A 76 -12.12 10.42 -6.33
C ASP A 76 -11.25 11.64 -6.70
N GLY A 77 -11.38 12.14 -7.94
CA GLY A 77 -10.68 13.34 -8.43
C GLY A 77 -9.31 13.07 -9.05
N ASP A 78 -8.82 11.83 -9.00
CA ASP A 78 -7.58 11.47 -9.68
C ASP A 78 -7.74 11.54 -11.20
N ILE A 79 -6.68 11.97 -11.88
CA ILE A 79 -6.56 11.89 -13.34
C ILE A 79 -5.56 10.78 -13.66
N ILE A 80 -6.02 9.73 -14.34
CA ILE A 80 -5.18 8.60 -14.75
C ILE A 80 -4.89 8.72 -16.25
N ASP A 81 -3.61 8.88 -16.57
CA ASP A 81 -3.11 8.95 -17.94
C ASP A 81 -2.63 7.58 -18.42
N CYS A 82 -3.23 7.10 -19.50
CA CYS A 82 -2.81 5.87 -20.18
C CYS A 82 -1.66 6.20 -21.13
N ILE A 83 -0.43 5.93 -20.71
CA ILE A 83 0.79 6.27 -21.43
C ILE A 83 1.24 5.08 -22.27
N HIS A 84 1.65 5.30 -23.51
CA HIS A 84 2.23 4.23 -24.32
C HIS A 84 3.44 3.61 -23.60
N LYS A 85 3.49 2.28 -23.44
CA LYS A 85 4.48 1.60 -22.58
C LYS A 85 5.95 1.92 -22.88
N ARG A 86 6.28 2.28 -24.12
CA ARG A 86 7.64 2.68 -24.54
C ARG A 86 7.98 4.15 -24.27
N ARG A 87 7.06 4.91 -23.70
CA ARG A 87 7.22 6.32 -23.34
C ARG A 87 7.03 6.56 -21.84
N GLN A 88 6.91 5.49 -21.05
CA GLN A 88 6.70 5.57 -19.61
C GLN A 88 7.92 6.18 -18.89
N PRO A 89 7.75 6.80 -17.70
CA PRO A 89 8.83 7.46 -16.97
C PRO A 89 10.06 6.58 -16.71
N ALA A 90 9.87 5.27 -16.54
CA ALA A 90 10.96 4.31 -16.30
C ALA A 90 12.12 4.41 -17.30
N LEU A 91 11.82 4.65 -18.56
CA LEU A 91 12.80 4.63 -19.66
C LEU A 91 13.59 5.94 -19.79
N ASP A 92 13.27 6.96 -19.01
CA ASP A 92 14.11 8.15 -18.89
C ASP A 92 15.38 7.88 -18.07
N HIS A 93 15.44 6.75 -17.34
CA HIS A 93 16.61 6.40 -16.55
C HIS A 93 17.82 6.19 -17.48
N PRO A 94 19.00 6.76 -17.18
CA PRO A 94 20.17 6.63 -18.05
C PRO A 94 20.53 5.18 -18.39
N LEU A 95 20.42 4.28 -17.42
CA LEU A 95 20.68 2.84 -17.59
C LEU A 95 19.61 2.11 -18.42
N LEU A 96 18.41 2.69 -18.62
CA LEU A 96 17.26 2.02 -19.21
C LEU A 96 16.85 2.57 -20.59
N LYS A 97 17.64 3.48 -21.20
CA LYS A 97 17.30 4.13 -22.48
C LYS A 97 16.97 3.15 -23.61
N ASN A 98 17.64 2.00 -23.64
CA ASN A 98 17.44 0.94 -24.65
C ASN A 98 16.85 -0.34 -24.06
N HIS A 99 16.25 -0.25 -22.87
CA HIS A 99 15.76 -1.42 -22.15
C HIS A 99 14.65 -2.13 -22.93
N LYS A 100 14.79 -3.45 -23.06
CA LYS A 100 13.75 -4.28 -23.68
C LYS A 100 12.71 -4.64 -22.63
N ILE A 101 11.56 -3.97 -22.70
CA ILE A 101 10.43 -4.24 -21.79
C ILE A 101 10.02 -5.72 -21.85
N GLN A 102 10.10 -6.39 -20.71
CA GLN A 102 9.61 -7.75 -20.52
C GLN A 102 8.11 -7.72 -20.29
N LYS A 103 7.38 -8.69 -20.85
CA LYS A 103 5.92 -8.80 -20.66
C LYS A 103 5.56 -9.56 -19.39
N ALA A 104 6.37 -10.54 -19.04
CA ALA A 104 6.21 -11.43 -17.90
C ALA A 104 7.59 -11.98 -17.52
N PRO A 105 7.78 -12.39 -16.26
CA PRO A 105 8.95 -13.15 -15.85
C PRO A 105 8.96 -14.52 -16.54
N PRO A 106 10.14 -15.12 -16.78
CA PRO A 106 10.26 -16.49 -17.27
C PRO A 106 9.65 -17.53 -16.35
N GLU A 107 9.64 -17.28 -15.04
CA GLU A 107 9.12 -18.20 -14.03
C GLU A 107 8.54 -17.44 -12.83
N MET A 108 7.36 -17.88 -12.36
CA MET A 108 6.76 -17.41 -11.12
C MET A 108 7.29 -18.25 -9.94
N PRO A 109 7.35 -17.71 -8.71
CA PRO A 109 7.73 -18.49 -7.54
C PRO A 109 6.80 -19.68 -7.35
N ARG A 110 7.37 -20.86 -7.12
CA ARG A 110 6.63 -22.11 -6.93
C ARG A 110 6.07 -22.15 -5.52
N ARG A 111 4.76 -22.24 -5.37
CA ARG A 111 4.17 -22.53 -4.05
C ARG A 111 4.51 -23.97 -3.67
N ARG A 112 5.17 -24.18 -2.54
CA ARG A 112 5.32 -25.54 -2.00
C ARG A 112 3.93 -26.06 -1.66
N SER A 113 3.45 -27.05 -2.43
CA SER A 113 2.22 -27.74 -2.11
C SER A 113 2.38 -28.40 -0.75
N VAL A 114 1.64 -27.93 0.26
CA VAL A 114 1.36 -28.77 1.42
C VAL A 114 0.66 -30.00 0.85
N VAL A 115 1.24 -31.18 1.07
CA VAL A 115 0.70 -32.45 0.60
C VAL A 115 -0.78 -32.51 0.95
N ALA A 116 -1.65 -32.36 -0.04
CA ALA A 116 -3.06 -32.67 0.11
C ALA A 116 -3.12 -34.15 0.44
N ARG A 117 -3.74 -34.48 1.58
CA ARG A 117 -4.07 -35.88 1.89
C ARG A 117 -4.97 -36.42 0.76
N PRO A 118 -4.88 -37.71 0.39
CA PRO A 118 -5.46 -38.22 -0.86
C PRO A 118 -7.00 -38.21 -0.98
N ASP A 119 -7.73 -37.57 -0.08
CA ASP A 119 -9.20 -37.72 -0.01
C ASP A 119 -9.98 -36.54 -0.62
N ASP A 120 -9.34 -35.45 -1.06
CA ASP A 120 -10.02 -34.28 -1.65
C ASP A 120 -9.87 -34.18 -3.18
N ALA A 121 -9.71 -35.32 -3.86
CA ALA A 121 -9.71 -35.38 -5.32
C ALA A 121 -11.14 -35.37 -5.90
N SER A 122 -11.88 -34.27 -5.73
CA SER A 122 -13.08 -34.00 -6.54
C SER A 122 -13.51 -32.53 -6.57
N ALA A 123 -12.63 -31.63 -7.02
CA ALA A 123 -13.06 -30.31 -7.48
C ALA A 123 -12.10 -29.71 -8.52
N SER A 124 -11.80 -30.45 -9.59
CA SER A 124 -11.29 -29.83 -10.82
C SER A 124 -12.48 -29.30 -11.64
N SER A 125 -12.81 -28.03 -11.49
CA SER A 125 -13.73 -27.36 -12.40
C SER A 125 -13.00 -26.26 -13.18
N ASN A 126 -12.86 -26.52 -14.47
CA ASN A 126 -12.52 -25.56 -15.52
C ASN A 126 -13.29 -24.23 -15.33
N SER A 127 -12.58 -23.13 -15.06
CA SER A 127 -13.14 -21.79 -15.17
C SER A 127 -12.69 -21.12 -16.48
N SER A 128 -13.24 -21.62 -17.58
CA SER A 128 -13.42 -20.79 -18.78
C SER A 128 -14.74 -20.02 -18.61
N GLY A 129 -14.65 -18.87 -17.93
CA GLY A 129 -15.79 -17.99 -17.68
C GLY A 129 -15.30 -16.57 -17.43
N GLY A 130 -15.45 -15.71 -18.43
CA GLY A 130 -15.01 -14.33 -18.38
C GLY A 130 -15.80 -13.46 -17.42
N ALA A 131 -15.11 -12.44 -16.89
CA ALA A 131 -15.64 -11.16 -16.43
C ALA A 131 -16.53 -11.07 -15.16
N GLU A 132 -16.83 -12.15 -14.44
CA GLU A 132 -17.77 -12.05 -13.29
C GLU A 132 -17.29 -12.65 -11.96
N ALA A 133 -15.97 -12.72 -11.75
CA ALA A 133 -15.36 -13.12 -10.46
C ALA A 133 -14.45 -12.04 -9.84
N ALA A 134 -14.66 -10.77 -10.17
CA ALA A 134 -13.89 -9.63 -9.64
C ALA A 134 -14.70 -8.88 -8.56
N ALA A 135 -14.97 -9.49 -7.40
CA ALA A 135 -15.69 -8.80 -6.33
C ALA A 135 -15.55 -9.44 -4.93
N LYS A 136 -14.33 -9.51 -4.35
CA LYS A 136 -14.14 -9.63 -2.87
C LYS A 136 -12.83 -9.02 -2.32
N GLY A 137 -12.06 -8.27 -3.11
CA GLY A 137 -10.79 -7.66 -2.68
C GLY A 137 -10.76 -6.15 -2.93
N ALA A 138 -9.93 -5.43 -2.17
CA ALA A 138 -9.69 -4.02 -2.43
C ALA A 138 -9.02 -3.86 -3.81
N TRP A 139 -9.52 -2.94 -4.63
CA TRP A 139 -9.00 -2.71 -5.98
C TRP A 139 -8.47 -1.28 -6.10
N GLN A 140 -8.96 -0.48 -7.04
CA GLN A 140 -8.64 0.94 -7.15
C GLN A 140 -9.86 1.73 -7.63
N ALA A 141 -10.03 2.94 -7.09
CA ALA A 141 -11.23 3.75 -7.30
C ALA A 141 -11.51 4.12 -8.78
N TRP A 142 -10.47 4.18 -9.61
CA TRP A 142 -10.55 4.66 -11.00
C TRP A 142 -11.20 3.69 -12.00
N HIS A 143 -11.51 2.46 -11.59
CA HIS A 143 -12.09 1.41 -12.46
C HIS A 143 -13.60 1.49 -12.67
N ARG A 144 -14.20 2.67 -12.53
CA ARG A 144 -15.64 2.86 -12.67
C ARG A 144 -16.15 2.33 -14.00
N ASN A 145 -17.22 1.53 -13.97
CA ASN A 145 -17.87 0.95 -15.15
C ASN A 145 -16.91 0.13 -16.05
N GLY A 146 -15.87 -0.48 -15.48
CA GLY A 146 -14.93 -1.31 -16.23
C GLY A 146 -13.89 -0.52 -17.05
N THR A 147 -13.72 0.78 -16.75
CA THR A 147 -12.64 1.59 -17.33
C THR A 147 -11.29 0.94 -17.09
N ARG A 148 -10.46 0.96 -18.14
CA ARG A 148 -9.10 0.43 -18.12
C ARG A 148 -8.29 1.08 -19.22
N CYS A 149 -6.98 1.14 -19.02
CA CYS A 149 -6.11 1.63 -20.07
C CYS A 149 -6.05 0.63 -21.25
N PRO A 150 -6.00 1.13 -22.50
CA PRO A 150 -5.88 0.29 -23.69
C PRO A 150 -4.65 -0.64 -23.66
N ARG A 151 -4.72 -1.77 -24.36
CA ARG A 151 -3.57 -2.67 -24.50
C ARG A 151 -2.38 -1.91 -25.11
N GLY A 152 -1.19 -2.15 -24.56
CA GLY A 152 0.04 -1.46 -24.98
C GLY A 152 0.29 -0.13 -24.26
N THR A 153 -0.60 0.27 -23.35
CA THR A 153 -0.41 1.43 -22.47
C THR A 153 -0.33 1.00 -21.00
N VAL A 154 0.19 1.90 -20.16
CA VAL A 154 0.26 1.75 -18.70
C VAL A 154 -0.41 2.97 -18.06
N PRO A 155 -1.29 2.79 -17.05
CA PRO A 155 -1.86 3.91 -16.30
C PRO A 155 -0.80 4.55 -15.40
N ALA A 156 -0.74 5.88 -15.41
CA ALA A 156 -0.01 6.68 -14.43
C ALA A 156 -0.91 7.77 -13.89
N ARG A 157 -0.87 8.02 -12.58
CA ARG A 157 -1.56 9.18 -12.01
C ARG A 157 -0.85 10.46 -12.43
N ARG A 158 -1.59 11.41 -12.96
CA ARG A 158 -1.07 12.74 -13.31
C ARG A 158 -0.67 13.51 -12.06
N SER A 159 0.50 14.13 -12.09
CA SER A 159 0.92 15.08 -11.06
C SER A 159 0.47 16.50 -11.41
N THR A 160 0.03 17.26 -10.42
CA THR A 160 -0.48 18.63 -10.58
C THR A 160 0.48 19.66 -10.00
N VAL A 161 0.25 20.94 -10.29
CA VAL A 161 0.99 22.05 -9.68
C VAL A 161 0.85 22.01 -8.16
N HIS A 162 -0.35 21.74 -7.67
CA HIS A 162 -0.64 21.64 -6.25
C HIS A 162 0.14 20.54 -5.55
N ASP A 163 0.34 19.39 -6.21
CA ASP A 163 1.17 18.31 -5.67
C ASP A 163 2.60 18.76 -5.41
N VAL A 164 3.17 19.51 -6.37
CA VAL A 164 4.53 20.03 -6.25
C VAL A 164 4.62 21.16 -5.22
N LEU A 165 3.55 21.93 -5.03
CA LEU A 165 3.51 23.04 -4.07
C LEU A 165 3.43 22.60 -2.61
N ARG A 166 2.92 21.39 -2.34
CA ARG A 166 2.90 20.82 -0.98
C ARG A 166 4.30 20.41 -0.51
N ALA A 167 5.14 19.92 -1.43
CA ALA A 167 6.52 19.55 -1.11
C ALA A 167 7.39 20.76 -0.71
N LYS A 168 8.36 20.52 0.17
CA LYS A 168 9.34 21.54 0.64
C LYS A 168 10.08 22.25 -0.50
N SER A 169 10.39 21.54 -1.58
CA SER A 169 11.04 22.10 -2.77
C SER A 169 10.80 21.23 -4.01
N LEU A 170 11.13 21.76 -5.19
CA LEU A 170 11.09 20.97 -6.43
C LEU A 170 12.04 19.77 -6.41
N PHE A 171 13.16 19.87 -5.68
CA PHE A 171 14.11 18.77 -5.52
C PHE A 171 13.58 17.67 -4.59
N ALA A 172 12.83 18.07 -3.55
CA ALA A 172 12.27 17.16 -2.56
C ALA A 172 10.96 16.48 -3.01
N PHE A 173 10.31 16.97 -4.06
CA PHE A 173 9.04 16.41 -4.54
C PHE A 173 9.19 14.93 -4.90
N GLY A 174 8.44 14.08 -4.19
CA GLY A 174 8.44 12.63 -4.37
C GLY A 174 9.63 11.90 -3.76
N LYS A 175 10.57 12.56 -3.07
CA LYS A 175 11.73 11.90 -2.45
C LYS A 175 11.54 11.70 -0.95
N LYS A 176 12.00 10.58 -0.42
CA LYS A 176 12.21 10.42 1.03
C LYS A 176 13.39 11.31 1.46
N GLN A 177 13.35 11.81 2.70
CA GLN A 177 14.49 12.54 3.25
C GLN A 177 15.58 11.53 3.64
N PRO A 178 16.88 11.83 3.41
CA PRO A 178 17.93 10.93 3.83
C PRO A 178 17.94 10.79 5.36
N PRO A 179 18.32 9.62 5.89
CA PRO A 179 18.57 9.44 7.32
C PRO A 179 19.54 10.52 7.83
N LEU A 180 19.23 11.18 8.94
CA LEU A 180 20.29 11.86 9.70
C LEU A 180 21.06 10.78 10.48
N PRO A 181 22.36 10.96 10.73
CA PRO A 181 23.10 10.04 11.59
C PRO A 181 22.40 9.94 12.95
N ALA A 182 21.91 8.75 13.31
CA ALA A 182 21.23 8.54 14.57
C ALA A 182 22.22 8.74 15.74
N LEU A 183 21.86 9.61 16.69
CA LEU A 183 22.56 9.74 17.98
C LEU A 183 22.00 8.79 19.06
N ALA A 184 21.12 7.84 18.68
CA ALA A 184 20.37 7.00 19.62
C ALA A 184 21.02 5.63 19.87
N ARG A 185 20.85 5.11 21.10
CA ARG A 185 21.47 3.90 21.64
C ARG A 185 21.10 2.63 20.85
N ARG A 186 22.15 1.95 20.38
CA ARG A 186 22.15 0.65 19.71
C ARG A 186 21.57 -0.46 20.61
N GLN A 187 20.63 -1.24 20.10
CA GLN A 187 20.39 -2.60 20.58
C GLN A 187 21.28 -3.56 19.76
N PRO A 188 22.12 -4.41 20.37
CA PRO A 188 23.09 -5.24 19.64
C PRO A 188 22.50 -6.24 18.63
N ASP A 189 21.21 -6.58 18.75
CA ASP A 189 20.56 -7.65 17.99
C ASP A 189 19.30 -7.20 17.22
N ALA A 190 19.02 -5.90 17.16
CA ALA A 190 17.92 -5.35 16.35
C ALA A 190 18.44 -4.94 14.97
N PRO A 191 17.64 -5.09 13.89
CA PRO A 191 17.99 -4.54 12.59
C PRO A 191 18.20 -3.03 12.72
N ASP A 192 19.10 -2.47 11.91
CA ASP A 192 19.29 -1.03 11.81
C ASP A 192 18.05 -0.40 11.18
N ILE A 193 17.01 -0.24 11.99
CA ILE A 193 15.88 0.59 11.62
C ILE A 193 16.41 2.02 11.65
N VAL A 194 16.07 2.81 10.64
CA VAL A 194 16.32 4.24 10.65
C VAL A 194 15.40 4.88 11.69
N SER A 195 15.67 4.63 12.97
CA SER A 195 15.03 5.28 14.10
C SER A 195 15.71 6.64 14.26
N GLY A 196 15.20 7.61 13.51
CA GLY A 196 15.70 8.98 13.43
C GLY A 196 14.78 9.83 12.56
N ASN A 197 14.79 11.15 12.75
CA ASN A 197 13.99 12.13 11.98
C ASN A 197 12.47 12.11 12.21
N GLY A 198 12.01 11.51 13.31
CA GLY A 198 10.58 11.46 13.65
C GLY A 198 9.84 10.27 13.04
N HIS A 199 10.54 9.28 12.48
CA HIS A 199 9.91 8.04 12.03
C HIS A 199 9.70 7.08 13.22
N GLU A 200 8.54 6.43 13.30
CA GLU A 200 8.23 5.38 14.27
C GLU A 200 7.62 4.17 13.56
N HIS A 201 8.01 2.97 13.98
CA HIS A 201 7.73 1.72 13.30
C HIS A 201 7.02 0.72 14.21
N ALA A 202 6.28 -0.20 13.58
CA ALA A 202 5.84 -1.44 14.19
C ALA A 202 5.94 -2.54 13.13
N ILE A 203 7.07 -3.25 13.16
CA ILE A 203 7.50 -4.15 12.08
C ILE A 203 7.79 -5.56 12.58
N ALA A 204 7.57 -6.53 11.69
CA ALA A 204 8.13 -7.86 11.75
C ALA A 204 9.24 -7.98 10.70
N TYR A 205 10.30 -8.74 11.00
CA TYR A 205 11.42 -8.91 10.09
C TYR A 205 11.99 -10.33 10.16
N THR A 206 12.65 -10.76 9.09
CA THR A 206 13.43 -12.00 9.07
C THR A 206 14.70 -11.83 9.89
N GLY A 207 14.99 -12.74 10.82
CA GLY A 207 16.27 -12.71 11.55
C GLY A 207 17.50 -12.81 10.63
N SER A 208 18.68 -12.51 11.16
CA SER A 208 19.95 -12.52 10.41
C SER A 208 20.23 -13.91 9.81
N SER A 209 20.55 -13.96 8.50
CA SER A 209 21.09 -15.12 7.75
C SER A 209 20.25 -15.84 6.66
N PRO A 210 19.06 -15.43 6.22
CA PRO A 210 18.50 -15.97 4.99
C PRO A 210 18.89 -15.10 3.79
N GLU A 211 19.51 -15.71 2.78
CA GLU A 211 19.46 -15.18 1.41
C GLU A 211 18.00 -15.22 0.97
N VAL A 212 17.38 -14.06 0.81
CA VAL A 212 15.98 -13.93 0.42
C VAL A 212 15.89 -13.39 -0.99
N TYR A 213 15.07 -14.03 -1.81
CA TYR A 213 14.87 -13.69 -3.21
C TYR A 213 13.49 -13.06 -3.46
N GLY A 214 12.76 -12.74 -2.39
CA GLY A 214 11.46 -12.11 -2.48
C GLY A 214 10.61 -12.32 -1.24
N ALA A 215 9.48 -11.63 -1.20
CA ALA A 215 8.50 -11.76 -0.14
C ALA A 215 7.07 -11.58 -0.67
N ARG A 216 6.13 -12.24 -0.01
CA ARG A 216 4.71 -12.06 -0.21
C ARG A 216 4.02 -11.85 1.12
N ALA A 217 3.05 -10.95 1.15
CA ALA A 217 2.15 -10.81 2.28
C ALA A 217 0.79 -10.27 1.83
N THR A 218 -0.24 -10.61 2.61
CA THR A 218 -1.57 -10.00 2.51
C THR A 218 -1.70 -8.94 3.60
N ILE A 219 -1.97 -7.70 3.18
CA ILE A 219 -1.96 -6.48 3.99
C ILE A 219 -3.39 -5.95 4.04
N ASN A 220 -3.94 -5.82 5.24
CA ASN A 220 -5.23 -5.17 5.39
C ASN A 220 -5.12 -3.65 5.15
N VAL A 221 -6.14 -3.06 4.52
CA VAL A 221 -6.15 -1.64 4.13
C VAL A 221 -7.05 -0.85 5.06
N TRP A 222 -6.51 0.21 5.67
CA TRP A 222 -7.21 1.16 6.53
C TRP A 222 -7.05 2.60 6.02
N ASP A 223 -7.86 3.50 6.56
CA ASP A 223 -7.79 4.95 6.35
C ASP A 223 -7.39 5.63 7.68
N PRO A 224 -6.11 5.56 8.08
CA PRO A 224 -5.63 6.16 9.32
C PRO A 224 -5.73 7.70 9.27
N SER A 225 -6.11 8.30 10.40
CA SER A 225 -6.06 9.76 10.57
C SER A 225 -4.61 10.25 10.62
N ILE A 226 -4.32 11.32 9.89
CA ILE A 226 -3.03 12.02 9.91
C ILE A 226 -3.24 13.41 10.51
N GLU A 227 -2.46 13.78 11.54
CA GLU A 227 -2.57 15.08 12.20
C GLU A 227 -1.95 16.18 11.34
N GLU A 228 -0.70 16.01 10.90
CA GLU A 228 0.04 17.03 10.18
C GLU A 228 0.19 16.71 8.69
N VAL A 229 0.07 17.71 7.81
CA VAL A 229 0.07 17.50 6.35
C VAL A 229 1.37 16.87 5.85
N ASN A 230 2.50 17.17 6.49
CA ASN A 230 3.82 16.63 6.19
C ASN A 230 4.12 15.30 6.90
N GLU A 231 3.14 14.71 7.57
CA GLU A 231 3.22 13.35 8.08
C GLU A 231 2.61 12.34 7.10
N PHE A 232 2.87 11.07 7.36
CA PHE A 232 2.25 9.97 6.65
C PHE A 232 2.08 8.77 7.56
N SER A 233 1.26 7.81 7.12
CA SER A 233 1.14 6.49 7.71
C SER A 233 1.09 5.46 6.59
N LEU A 234 1.88 4.39 6.71
CA LEU A 234 1.97 3.37 5.68
C LEU A 234 1.94 1.96 6.24
N SER A 235 1.69 1.00 5.36
CA SER A 235 1.84 -0.44 5.63
C SER A 235 2.44 -1.11 4.40
N GLN A 236 3.63 -1.69 4.56
CA GLN A 236 4.39 -2.17 3.41
C GLN A 236 5.27 -3.39 3.68
N ILE A 237 5.86 -3.86 2.58
CA ILE A 237 6.96 -4.83 2.54
C ILE A 237 8.22 -4.08 2.14
N TRP A 238 9.31 -4.28 2.88
CA TRP A 238 10.65 -3.84 2.51
C TRP A 238 11.50 -5.06 2.10
N ILE A 239 12.16 -4.97 0.95
CA ILE A 239 13.19 -5.91 0.49
C ILE A 239 14.52 -5.18 0.53
N LEU A 240 15.44 -5.63 1.40
CA LEU A 240 16.62 -4.86 1.78
C LEU A 240 17.90 -5.65 1.55
N SER A 241 18.96 -4.96 1.13
CA SER A 241 20.31 -5.50 1.00
C SER A 241 21.34 -4.39 1.11
N GLY A 242 22.50 -4.66 1.74
CA GLY A 242 23.51 -3.65 2.07
C GLY A 242 23.40 -3.14 3.51
N SER A 243 24.10 -2.04 3.83
CA SER A 243 24.19 -1.50 5.18
C SER A 243 23.38 -0.21 5.37
N PHE A 244 22.80 -0.05 6.55
CA PHE A 244 22.14 1.20 6.97
C PHE A 244 23.14 2.25 7.50
N ASP A 245 24.34 1.82 7.91
CA ASP A 245 25.41 2.67 8.45
C ASP A 245 26.20 3.44 7.35
N GLY A 246 25.73 3.40 6.10
CA GLY A 246 26.42 3.95 4.93
C GLY A 246 25.50 4.41 3.81
N THR A 247 26.07 4.54 2.61
CA THR A 247 25.37 4.97 1.38
C THR A 247 25.08 3.80 0.44
N ASP A 248 25.13 2.58 0.94
CA ASP A 248 25.08 1.35 0.16
C ASP A 248 23.78 0.55 0.34
N LEU A 249 22.82 1.03 1.14
CA LEU A 249 21.52 0.39 1.29
C LEU A 249 20.74 0.40 -0.03
N ASN A 250 20.38 -0.81 -0.47
CA ASN A 250 19.42 -1.05 -1.52
C ASN A 250 18.07 -1.41 -0.87
N SER A 251 16.99 -0.78 -1.34
CA SER A 251 15.64 -1.03 -0.85
C SER A 251 14.65 -1.07 -2.01
N ILE A 252 13.74 -2.05 -1.98
CA ILE A 252 12.52 -2.07 -2.77
C ILE A 252 11.34 -2.14 -1.80
N GLU A 253 10.38 -1.23 -2.00
CA GLU A 253 9.27 -1.06 -1.09
C GLU A 253 7.95 -1.04 -1.85
N ALA A 254 6.95 -1.77 -1.34
CA ALA A 254 5.59 -1.66 -1.85
C ALA A 254 4.54 -1.96 -0.77
N GLY A 255 3.43 -1.23 -0.83
CA GLY A 255 2.41 -1.26 0.19
C GLY A 255 1.24 -0.33 -0.13
N TRP A 256 0.51 0.06 0.91
CA TRP A 256 -0.39 1.20 0.84
C TRP A 256 0.06 2.29 1.82
N GLN A 257 -0.18 3.55 1.48
CA GLN A 257 0.10 4.68 2.36
C GLN A 257 -0.97 5.75 2.27
N VAL A 258 -1.16 6.48 3.38
CA VAL A 258 -1.87 7.75 3.45
C VAL A 258 -0.83 8.84 3.63
N SER A 259 -0.71 9.73 2.63
CA SER A 259 0.27 10.82 2.62
C SER A 259 -0.37 12.10 2.05
N PRO A 260 -0.90 12.97 2.92
CA PRO A 260 -1.49 14.24 2.51
C PRO A 260 -0.52 15.14 1.72
N GLU A 261 0.76 15.23 2.11
CA GLU A 261 1.76 15.99 1.36
C GLU A 261 1.87 15.49 -0.09
N LEU A 262 1.97 14.17 -0.29
CA LEU A 262 2.20 13.59 -1.62
C LEU A 262 0.95 13.56 -2.49
N TYR A 263 -0.23 13.39 -1.90
CA TYR A 263 -1.46 13.08 -2.62
C TYR A 263 -2.54 14.15 -2.54
N GLY A 264 -2.47 15.03 -1.54
CA GLY A 264 -3.45 16.09 -1.32
C GLY A 264 -4.73 15.59 -0.68
N ASP A 265 -4.78 14.32 -0.28
CA ASP A 265 -5.89 13.72 0.44
C ASP A 265 -5.45 12.69 1.47
N SER A 266 -6.43 12.19 2.25
CA SER A 266 -6.24 11.13 3.24
C SER A 266 -6.51 9.73 2.70
N ARG A 267 -6.73 9.52 1.39
CA ARG A 267 -7.09 8.17 0.91
C ARG A 267 -5.87 7.24 0.95
N PRO A 268 -6.03 5.98 1.39
CA PRO A 268 -4.95 5.00 1.27
C PRO A 268 -4.70 4.68 -0.20
N ARG A 269 -3.43 4.75 -0.61
CA ARG A 269 -3.03 4.59 -2.00
C ARG A 269 -1.97 3.52 -2.13
N LEU A 270 -2.09 2.69 -3.18
CA LEU A 270 -1.03 1.76 -3.56
C LEU A 270 0.21 2.57 -3.88
N PHE A 271 1.35 2.24 -3.29
CA PHE A 271 2.60 2.93 -3.57
C PHE A 271 3.75 1.96 -3.75
N THR A 272 4.80 2.49 -4.35
CA THR A 272 6.10 1.86 -4.41
C THR A 272 7.20 2.87 -4.13
N TYR A 273 8.32 2.42 -3.57
CA TYR A 273 9.57 3.18 -3.49
C TYR A 273 10.73 2.24 -3.82
N TRP A 274 11.85 2.78 -4.27
CA TRP A 274 13.11 2.03 -4.35
C TRP A 274 14.30 2.97 -4.18
N THR A 275 15.42 2.46 -3.71
CA THR A 275 16.70 3.19 -3.65
C THR A 275 17.84 2.20 -3.82
N SER A 276 18.97 2.66 -4.36
CA SER A 276 20.24 1.93 -4.39
C SER A 276 21.36 2.64 -3.61
N ASP A 277 21.04 3.77 -2.96
CA ASP A 277 22.02 4.64 -2.30
C ASP A 277 21.53 5.22 -0.97
N SER A 278 20.84 4.42 -0.14
CA SER A 278 20.35 4.86 1.18
C SER A 278 19.49 6.14 1.15
N TYR A 279 18.61 6.28 0.15
CA TYR A 279 17.68 7.41 -0.02
C TYR A 279 18.37 8.76 -0.29
N GLN A 280 19.63 8.76 -0.74
CA GLN A 280 20.40 9.98 -0.94
C GLN A 280 20.04 10.69 -2.24
N ALA A 281 20.32 10.06 -3.39
CA ALA A 281 20.08 10.63 -4.70
C ALA A 281 19.09 9.81 -5.54
N THR A 282 19.08 8.48 -5.37
CA THR A 282 18.21 7.58 -6.11
C THR A 282 16.83 7.42 -5.48
N GLY A 283 15.88 6.99 -6.31
CA GLY A 283 14.53 6.72 -5.84
C GLY A 283 13.61 7.92 -5.74
N CYS A 284 12.34 7.58 -5.77
CA CYS A 284 11.22 8.45 -5.44
C CYS A 284 9.96 7.56 -5.31
N TYR A 285 8.89 8.15 -4.79
CA TYR A 285 7.59 7.51 -4.76
C TYR A 285 7.03 7.30 -6.17
N ASN A 286 6.49 6.10 -6.40
CA ASN A 286 5.66 5.75 -7.55
C ASN A 286 6.41 5.97 -8.88
N LEU A 287 5.74 6.62 -9.84
CA LEU A 287 6.28 6.95 -11.16
C LEU A 287 6.77 8.40 -11.26
N LEU A 288 7.05 9.07 -10.12
CA LEU A 288 7.51 10.46 -10.09
C LEU A 288 8.95 10.63 -10.61
N CYS A 289 9.67 9.53 -10.78
CA CYS A 289 11.00 9.42 -11.35
C CYS A 289 11.15 8.08 -12.06
N ALA A 290 12.25 7.94 -12.79
CA ALA A 290 12.53 6.74 -13.57
C ALA A 290 13.04 5.60 -12.68
N GLY A 291 12.77 4.35 -13.05
CA GLY A 291 13.28 3.14 -12.38
C GLY A 291 12.33 1.95 -12.50
N PHE A 292 11.08 2.11 -12.06
CA PHE A 292 10.10 1.02 -12.12
C PHE A 292 9.45 0.90 -13.51
N VAL A 293 9.62 -0.25 -14.16
CA VAL A 293 9.04 -0.55 -15.48
C VAL A 293 7.66 -1.19 -15.30
N GLN A 294 6.61 -0.42 -15.53
CA GLN A 294 5.25 -0.92 -15.51
C GLN A 294 4.91 -1.68 -16.80
N THR A 295 4.16 -2.77 -16.66
CA THR A 295 3.75 -3.65 -17.78
C THR A 295 2.24 -3.83 -17.85
N ASN A 296 1.55 -3.55 -16.75
CA ASN A 296 0.11 -3.73 -16.59
C ASN A 296 -0.71 -2.50 -17.02
N SER A 297 -1.87 -2.72 -17.64
CA SER A 297 -2.79 -1.65 -18.06
C SER A 297 -4.01 -1.45 -17.13
N ARG A 298 -4.03 -2.14 -15.99
CA ARG A 298 -5.14 -2.20 -15.03
C ARG A 298 -4.76 -1.81 -13.60
N ILE A 299 -3.49 -1.60 -13.28
CA ILE A 299 -3.06 -1.19 -11.95
C ILE A 299 -2.27 0.10 -12.08
N ALA A 300 -2.74 1.17 -11.44
CA ALA A 300 -2.12 2.49 -11.43
C ALA A 300 -1.40 2.71 -10.10
N ILE A 301 -0.07 2.75 -10.08
CA ILE A 301 0.66 3.07 -8.85
C ILE A 301 0.36 4.53 -8.45
N GLY A 302 0.09 4.74 -7.17
CA GLY A 302 -0.32 6.04 -6.61
C GLY A 302 -1.83 6.33 -6.71
N ALA A 303 -2.66 5.42 -7.24
CA ALA A 303 -4.11 5.57 -7.22
C ALA A 303 -4.71 5.03 -5.91
N ALA A 304 -5.84 5.62 -5.49
CA ALA A 304 -6.52 5.26 -4.25
C ALA A 304 -7.06 3.82 -4.30
N ILE A 305 -6.90 3.12 -3.17
CA ILE A 305 -7.44 1.79 -2.95
C ILE A 305 -8.85 1.93 -2.38
N SER A 306 -9.78 1.13 -2.89
CA SER A 306 -11.16 1.11 -2.43
C SER A 306 -11.80 -0.26 -2.69
N PRO A 307 -12.70 -0.76 -1.83
CA PRO A 307 -13.05 -0.21 -0.50
C PRO A 307 -11.93 -0.42 0.56
N VAL A 308 -12.10 0.21 1.73
CA VAL A 308 -11.18 0.12 2.89
C VAL A 308 -11.86 -0.56 4.08
N SER A 309 -11.07 -1.09 5.00
CA SER A 309 -11.58 -1.81 6.19
C SER A 309 -12.30 -0.87 7.17
N SER A 310 -13.18 -1.46 7.99
CA SER A 310 -13.99 -0.72 8.98
C SER A 310 -13.97 -1.41 10.34
N PHE A 311 -14.04 -0.62 11.41
CA PHE A 311 -13.98 -1.14 12.78
C PHE A 311 -15.15 -2.10 13.07
N SER A 312 -14.83 -3.33 13.46
CA SER A 312 -15.79 -4.42 13.68
C SER A 312 -16.73 -4.67 12.50
N GLY A 313 -16.31 -4.30 11.29
CA GLY A 313 -17.09 -4.40 10.06
C GLY A 313 -16.36 -5.15 8.95
N SER A 314 -16.65 -4.78 7.71
CA SER A 314 -16.00 -5.40 6.54
C SER A 314 -14.50 -5.12 6.55
N GLN A 315 -13.71 -6.17 6.33
CA GLN A 315 -12.26 -6.10 6.20
C GLN A 315 -11.88 -6.28 4.74
N TYR A 316 -10.95 -5.45 4.27
CA TYR A 316 -10.44 -5.53 2.91
C TYR A 316 -8.91 -5.53 2.94
N ASP A 317 -8.32 -6.39 2.13
CA ASP A 317 -6.89 -6.54 2.03
C ASP A 317 -6.41 -6.54 0.58
N ILE A 318 -5.11 -6.26 0.43
CA ILE A 318 -4.34 -6.39 -0.79
C ILE A 318 -3.26 -7.44 -0.57
N THR A 319 -2.88 -8.15 -1.62
CA THR A 319 -1.71 -9.05 -1.56
C THR A 319 -0.62 -8.48 -2.44
N ILE A 320 0.60 -8.38 -1.90
CA ILE A 320 1.78 -7.93 -2.63
C ILE A 320 2.77 -9.08 -2.66
N LEU A 321 3.35 -9.32 -3.83
CA LEU A 321 4.48 -10.23 -4.03
C LEU A 321 5.58 -9.43 -4.72
N ILE A 322 6.77 -9.38 -4.12
CA ILE A 322 7.99 -8.86 -4.75
C ILE A 322 8.99 -10.01 -4.81
N TRP A 323 9.60 -10.28 -5.96
CA TRP A 323 10.61 -11.33 -6.06
C TRP A 323 11.60 -11.09 -7.20
N LYS A 324 12.80 -11.63 -7.04
CA LYS A 324 13.85 -11.62 -8.05
C LYS A 324 13.64 -12.78 -9.01
N ASP A 325 13.55 -12.46 -10.30
CA ASP A 325 13.56 -13.46 -11.35
C ASP A 325 14.92 -14.18 -11.38
N PRO A 326 14.98 -15.50 -11.17
CA PRO A 326 16.24 -16.23 -11.11
C PRO A 326 16.99 -16.29 -12.46
N LYS A 327 16.31 -16.03 -13.59
CA LYS A 327 16.93 -16.12 -14.93
C LYS A 327 17.42 -14.78 -15.45
N LEU A 328 16.66 -13.71 -15.24
CA LEU A 328 16.98 -12.37 -15.77
C LEU A 328 17.35 -11.36 -14.68
N GLY A 329 17.22 -11.70 -13.40
CA GLY A 329 17.64 -10.88 -12.26
C GLY A 329 16.72 -9.72 -11.90
N ASN A 330 15.69 -9.43 -12.70
CA ASN A 330 14.75 -8.34 -12.43
C ASN A 330 13.87 -8.64 -11.21
N TRP A 331 13.60 -7.61 -10.42
CA TRP A 331 12.67 -7.70 -9.30
C TRP A 331 11.25 -7.41 -9.78
N TRP A 332 10.40 -8.41 -9.85
CA TRP A 332 9.01 -8.30 -10.26
C TRP A 332 8.10 -7.98 -9.09
N MET A 333 7.03 -7.22 -9.37
CA MET A 333 5.95 -6.93 -8.43
C MET A 333 4.62 -7.48 -8.95
N GLY A 334 3.93 -8.24 -8.10
CA GLY A 334 2.56 -8.68 -8.27
C GLY A 334 1.61 -8.01 -7.27
N PHE A 335 0.35 -7.84 -7.68
CA PHE A 335 -0.74 -7.30 -6.87
C PHE A 335 -1.96 -8.22 -6.92
N GLY A 336 -2.61 -8.46 -5.78
CA GLY A 336 -3.76 -9.35 -5.65
C GLY A 336 -3.41 -10.81 -5.99
N ASP A 337 -4.27 -11.47 -6.76
CA ASP A 337 -4.10 -12.86 -7.20
C ASP A 337 -3.08 -12.98 -8.36
N ASN A 338 -1.84 -12.56 -8.10
CA ASN A 338 -0.71 -12.61 -9.05
C ASN A 338 -0.87 -11.72 -10.30
N THR A 339 -1.61 -10.61 -10.22
CA THR A 339 -1.61 -9.63 -11.32
C THR A 339 -0.26 -8.94 -11.37
N LEU A 340 0.57 -9.27 -12.37
CA LEU A 340 1.86 -8.60 -12.59
C LEU A 340 1.64 -7.11 -12.80
N VAL A 341 2.32 -6.27 -12.03
CA VAL A 341 2.26 -4.80 -12.14
C VAL A 341 3.39 -4.30 -13.04
N GLY A 342 4.60 -4.78 -12.76
CA GLY A 342 5.84 -4.32 -13.38
C GLY A 342 7.05 -4.89 -12.66
N TYR A 343 8.22 -4.31 -12.90
CA TYR A 343 9.47 -4.76 -12.31
C TYR A 343 10.50 -3.63 -12.21
N TRP A 344 11.43 -3.78 -11.27
CA TRP A 344 12.67 -3.01 -11.22
C TRP A 344 13.77 -3.80 -11.95
N PRO A 345 14.40 -3.21 -12.99
CA PRO A 345 15.51 -3.85 -13.67
C PRO A 345 16.71 -4.07 -12.74
N ALA A 346 17.42 -5.19 -12.91
CA ALA A 346 18.57 -5.55 -12.07
C ALA A 346 19.69 -4.49 -12.10
N GLU A 347 19.83 -3.78 -13.22
CA GLU A 347 20.84 -2.74 -13.46
C GLU A 347 20.69 -1.53 -12.53
N LEU A 348 19.57 -1.40 -11.82
CA LEU A 348 19.36 -0.33 -10.83
C LEU A 348 20.08 -0.59 -9.50
N PHE A 349 20.46 -1.84 -9.23
CA PHE A 349 20.90 -2.25 -7.89
C PHE A 349 22.36 -2.70 -7.87
N THR A 350 22.96 -2.56 -6.69
CA THR A 350 24.29 -3.08 -6.38
C THR A 350 24.14 -4.36 -5.56
N HIS A 351 23.59 -4.28 -4.36
CA HIS A 351 23.42 -5.43 -3.46
C HIS A 351 22.22 -6.29 -3.83
N LEU A 352 21.08 -5.67 -4.15
CA LEU A 352 19.90 -6.42 -4.63
C LEU A 352 20.09 -7.03 -6.03
N ALA A 353 21.20 -6.74 -6.72
CA ALA A 353 21.56 -7.47 -7.93
C ALA A 353 21.86 -8.95 -7.65
N ASP A 354 22.31 -9.26 -6.43
CA ASP A 354 22.56 -10.63 -5.98
C ASP A 354 21.35 -11.21 -5.24
N HIS A 355 21.09 -10.75 -4.00
CA HIS A 355 19.96 -11.18 -3.17
C HIS A 355 19.61 -10.12 -2.12
N ALA A 356 18.45 -10.30 -1.46
CA ALA A 356 18.09 -9.53 -0.28
C ALA A 356 18.63 -10.23 0.97
N THR A 357 19.15 -9.46 1.92
CA THR A 357 19.63 -9.97 3.21
C THR A 357 18.58 -9.85 4.32
N MET A 358 17.53 -9.07 4.08
CA MET A 358 16.45 -8.87 5.03
C MET A 358 15.14 -8.54 4.33
N VAL A 359 14.05 -9.04 4.91
CA VAL A 359 12.70 -8.62 4.59
C VAL A 359 12.03 -8.10 5.84
N GLU A 360 11.36 -6.95 5.71
CA GLU A 360 10.51 -6.38 6.75
C GLU A 360 9.07 -6.25 6.27
N TRP A 361 8.14 -6.33 7.21
CA TRP A 361 6.71 -6.14 7.02
C TRP A 361 6.17 -5.30 8.17
N GLY A 362 5.29 -4.35 7.90
CA GLY A 362 4.66 -3.59 8.98
C GLY A 362 4.36 -2.16 8.62
N GLY A 363 4.20 -1.35 9.67
CA GLY A 363 3.83 0.05 9.56
C GLY A 363 4.98 1.00 9.90
N GLU A 364 4.92 2.17 9.29
CA GLU A 364 5.79 3.32 9.54
C GLU A 364 4.92 4.56 9.56
N VAL A 365 5.19 5.46 10.50
CA VAL A 365 4.59 6.80 10.56
C VAL A 365 5.67 7.86 10.66
N VAL A 366 5.36 9.08 10.23
CA VAL A 366 6.12 10.27 10.64
C VAL A 366 5.38 10.94 11.77
N ASN A 367 6.12 11.24 12.82
CA ASN A 367 5.74 12.00 13.99
C ASN A 367 6.64 13.25 14.08
N SER A 368 6.10 14.36 13.61
CA SER A 368 6.80 15.63 13.46
C SER A 368 6.95 16.42 14.76
N ARG A 369 6.14 16.09 15.79
CA ARG A 369 6.17 16.69 17.14
C ARG A 369 6.19 18.23 17.12
N PRO A 370 5.23 18.90 16.46
CA PRO A 370 5.25 20.36 16.29
C PRO A 370 5.25 21.11 17.64
N ASP A 371 4.55 20.57 18.63
CA ASP A 371 4.46 21.12 19.99
C ASP A 371 5.36 20.39 21.01
N GLY A 372 6.33 19.60 20.53
CA GLY A 372 7.24 18.79 21.37
C GLY A 372 6.64 17.49 21.92
N GLY A 373 5.32 17.29 21.84
CA GLY A 373 4.64 16.02 22.14
C GLY A 373 4.46 15.14 20.91
N HIS A 374 4.10 13.87 21.11
CA HIS A 374 3.75 12.97 20.00
C HIS A 374 2.47 13.45 19.29
N THR A 375 2.35 13.26 17.97
CA THR A 375 1.11 13.54 17.21
C THR A 375 0.08 12.40 17.31
N THR A 376 -1.18 12.68 17.04
CA THR A 376 -2.31 11.73 16.97
C THR A 376 -2.38 10.98 15.64
N THR A 377 -1.34 11.07 14.82
CA THR A 377 -1.22 10.29 13.58
C THR A 377 -1.33 8.79 13.88
N GLN A 378 -2.19 8.11 13.16
CA GLN A 378 -2.54 6.73 13.42
C GLN A 378 -1.69 5.78 12.57
N MET A 379 -1.32 4.63 13.13
CA MET A 379 -0.72 3.53 12.38
C MET A 379 -1.74 2.40 12.19
N GLY A 380 -1.82 1.85 10.97
CA GLY A 380 -2.77 0.80 10.62
C GLY A 380 -4.20 1.29 10.79
N SER A 381 -4.95 0.71 11.73
CA SER A 381 -6.32 1.13 12.04
C SER A 381 -6.44 2.24 13.10
N GLY A 382 -5.32 2.66 13.69
CA GLY A 382 -5.32 3.49 14.90
C GLY A 382 -5.57 2.69 16.20
N ARG A 383 -5.66 1.36 16.13
CA ARG A 383 -5.83 0.46 17.30
C ARG A 383 -4.58 -0.37 17.54
N PHE A 384 -4.32 -0.67 18.80
CA PHE A 384 -3.22 -1.54 19.19
C PHE A 384 -3.42 -2.99 18.74
N ALA A 385 -2.32 -3.70 18.55
CA ALA A 385 -2.28 -5.10 18.12
C ALA A 385 -3.14 -6.04 18.98
N GLY A 386 -3.29 -5.74 20.27
CA GLY A 386 -4.10 -6.52 21.21
C GLY A 386 -5.59 -6.58 20.87
N ASP A 387 -6.11 -5.64 20.08
CA ASP A 387 -7.52 -5.61 19.69
C ASP A 387 -7.89 -6.68 18.66
N GLY A 388 -6.91 -7.21 17.91
CA GLY A 388 -7.06 -8.35 17.00
C GLY A 388 -7.93 -8.09 15.77
N PHE A 389 -8.46 -9.18 15.19
CA PHE A 389 -9.18 -9.16 13.92
C PHE A 389 -10.39 -8.22 13.92
N GLY A 390 -10.57 -7.50 12.81
CA GLY A 390 -11.67 -6.55 12.65
C GLY A 390 -11.44 -5.20 13.32
N LYS A 391 -10.35 -5.04 14.09
CA LYS A 391 -10.09 -3.82 14.87
C LYS A 391 -8.67 -3.30 14.69
N ALA A 392 -7.66 -4.15 14.79
CA ALA A 392 -6.25 -3.81 14.59
C ALA A 392 -5.87 -3.90 13.10
N GLY A 393 -4.77 -3.23 12.73
CA GLY A 393 -4.10 -3.50 11.46
C GLY A 393 -3.52 -4.92 11.44
N TYR A 394 -3.49 -5.58 10.29
CA TYR A 394 -2.86 -6.90 10.18
C TYR A 394 -2.09 -7.12 8.88
N PHE A 395 -1.07 -7.96 9.00
CA PHE A 395 -0.48 -8.70 7.89
C PHE A 395 -0.69 -10.19 8.13
N ARG A 396 -0.98 -10.93 7.07
CA ARG A 396 -1.11 -12.40 7.10
C ARG A 396 -0.44 -13.02 5.87
N ASN A 397 -0.25 -14.33 5.92
CA ASN A 397 0.46 -15.09 4.89
C ASN A 397 1.84 -14.49 4.61
N LEU A 398 2.61 -14.19 5.67
CA LEU A 398 3.99 -13.77 5.50
C LEU A 398 4.78 -14.93 4.90
N GLU A 399 5.28 -14.73 3.70
CA GLU A 399 6.03 -15.72 2.93
C GLU A 399 7.29 -15.09 2.34
N VAL A 400 8.32 -15.90 2.17
CA VAL A 400 9.59 -15.55 1.54
C VAL A 400 9.86 -16.45 0.34
N VAL A 401 10.57 -15.93 -0.65
CA VAL A 401 11.07 -16.67 -1.80
C VAL A 401 12.52 -17.05 -1.54
N ASP A 402 12.83 -18.34 -1.66
CA ASP A 402 14.19 -18.89 -1.50
C ASP A 402 14.97 -18.90 -2.83
N ALA A 403 16.24 -19.33 -2.77
CA ALA A 403 17.15 -19.41 -3.92
C ALA A 403 16.64 -20.34 -5.04
N ASP A 404 15.83 -21.35 -4.69
CA ASP A 404 15.20 -22.27 -5.64
C ASP A 404 13.92 -21.69 -6.27
N ASN A 405 13.66 -20.40 -6.06
CA ASN A 405 12.45 -19.70 -6.48
C ASN A 405 11.18 -20.38 -5.93
N SER A 406 11.25 -20.91 -4.71
CA SER A 406 10.13 -21.49 -3.99
C SER A 406 9.60 -20.52 -2.94
N LEU A 407 8.28 -20.36 -2.93
CA LEU A 407 7.57 -19.54 -1.97
C LEU A 407 7.15 -20.39 -0.76
N SER A 408 7.51 -19.94 0.44
CA SER A 408 7.20 -20.64 1.69
C SER A 408 6.91 -19.66 2.84
N SER A 409 6.12 -20.10 3.82
CA SER A 409 5.79 -19.29 5.00
C SER A 409 7.06 -18.86 5.74
N ALA A 410 7.17 -17.58 6.04
CA ALA A 410 8.27 -17.04 6.84
C ALA A 410 8.24 -17.69 8.24
N GLN A 411 9.33 -18.31 8.65
CA GLN A 411 9.51 -18.90 9.98
C GLN A 411 10.53 -18.08 10.76
N GLY A 412 10.40 -18.03 12.09
CA GLY A 412 11.39 -17.35 12.94
C GLY A 412 11.46 -15.84 12.72
N ILE A 413 10.31 -15.19 12.48
CA ILE A 413 10.25 -13.72 12.42
C ILE A 413 10.45 -13.12 13.82
N SER A 414 11.14 -11.99 13.86
CA SER A 414 11.24 -11.13 15.03
C SER A 414 10.35 -9.90 14.84
N THR A 415 10.03 -9.20 15.93
CA THR A 415 9.20 -7.99 15.90
C THR A 415 9.88 -6.84 16.63
N LEU A 416 9.69 -5.62 16.14
CA LEU A 416 10.18 -4.40 16.78
C LEU A 416 9.15 -3.26 16.66
N ALA A 417 9.03 -2.48 17.73
CA ALA A 417 8.37 -1.18 17.74
C ALA A 417 9.13 -0.24 18.70
N GLU A 418 9.49 0.96 18.26
CA GLU A 418 10.32 1.88 19.06
C GLU A 418 9.61 2.36 20.33
N ASN A 419 8.31 2.67 20.22
CA ASN A 419 7.51 3.11 21.35
C ASN A 419 6.19 2.33 21.43
N THR A 420 6.21 1.25 22.20
CA THR A 420 5.09 0.31 22.37
C THR A 420 3.82 0.93 22.98
N ASN A 421 3.94 2.10 23.62
CA ASN A 421 2.79 2.85 24.13
C ASN A 421 2.12 3.73 23.06
N CYS A 422 2.80 4.04 21.96
CA CYS A 422 2.26 4.80 20.83
C CYS A 422 1.75 3.85 19.74
N TYR A 423 2.58 2.85 19.40
CA TYR A 423 2.31 1.83 18.40
C TYR A 423 2.91 0.50 18.84
N ASN A 424 2.19 -0.61 18.65
CA ASN A 424 2.74 -1.92 18.99
C ASN A 424 2.41 -2.98 17.94
N ILE A 425 3.06 -4.12 18.08
CA ILE A 425 2.96 -5.27 17.20
C ILE A 425 2.90 -6.55 18.01
N LYS A 426 2.14 -7.53 17.53
CA LYS A 426 2.07 -8.88 18.10
C LYS A 426 1.98 -9.92 17.00
N SER A 427 3.01 -10.74 16.85
CA SER A 427 3.05 -11.86 15.91
C SER A 427 2.38 -13.12 16.46
N SER A 428 1.91 -13.96 15.56
CA SER A 428 1.32 -15.26 15.85
C SER A 428 1.33 -16.15 14.61
N TYR A 429 0.78 -17.37 14.73
CA TYR A 429 0.69 -18.34 13.67
C TYR A 429 -0.65 -19.07 13.73
N SER A 430 -1.27 -19.31 12.58
CA SER A 430 -2.37 -20.27 12.43
C SER A 430 -2.29 -20.99 11.08
N ASN A 431 -2.99 -22.11 10.95
CA ASN A 431 -3.02 -22.86 9.70
C ASN A 431 -3.69 -22.06 8.57
N GLU A 432 -4.67 -21.21 8.91
CA GLU A 432 -5.45 -20.43 7.95
C GLU A 432 -4.74 -19.16 7.50
N TRP A 433 -3.94 -18.53 8.37
CA TRP A 433 -3.29 -17.24 8.12
C TRP A 433 -1.77 -17.36 7.94
N GLY A 434 -1.22 -18.57 8.09
CA GLY A 434 0.22 -18.80 8.15
C GLY A 434 0.85 -18.00 9.29
N THR A 435 2.08 -17.54 9.08
CA THR A 435 2.69 -16.52 9.94
C THR A 435 1.99 -15.18 9.70
N TYR A 436 1.54 -14.54 10.78
CA TYR A 436 0.80 -13.28 10.73
C TYR A 436 1.11 -12.40 11.94
N PHE A 437 0.73 -11.12 11.88
CA PHE A 437 0.77 -10.24 13.03
C PHE A 437 -0.34 -9.20 12.99
N TYR A 438 -0.70 -8.72 14.18
CA TYR A 438 -1.46 -7.49 14.34
C TYR A 438 -0.52 -6.35 14.70
N PHE A 439 -0.82 -5.13 14.23
CA PHE A 439 -0.03 -3.95 14.51
C PHE A 439 -0.89 -2.68 14.48
N GLY A 440 -0.35 -1.60 15.03
CA GLY A 440 -0.93 -0.27 14.93
C GLY A 440 -0.95 0.44 16.27
N GLY A 441 -1.63 1.59 16.29
CA GLY A 441 -1.80 2.39 17.48
C GLY A 441 -2.27 3.81 17.14
N PRO A 442 -2.79 4.55 18.13
CA PRO A 442 -3.38 5.86 17.93
C PRO A 442 -2.35 7.00 17.87
N GLY A 443 -1.06 6.71 18.02
CA GLY A 443 -0.05 7.74 18.28
C GLY A 443 -0.26 8.31 19.68
N LYS A 444 -0.45 9.64 19.78
CA LYS A 444 -0.63 10.36 21.05
C LYS A 444 -1.78 9.82 21.88
N ASN A 445 -1.50 9.47 23.13
CA ASN A 445 -2.47 9.00 24.10
C ASN A 445 -1.93 9.19 25.54
N PRO A 446 -2.68 8.91 26.62
CA PRO A 446 -2.19 9.13 28.00
C PRO A 446 -0.89 8.40 28.37
N GLN A 447 -0.55 7.30 27.68
CA GLN A 447 0.71 6.55 27.87
C GLN A 447 1.80 6.93 26.86
N CYS A 448 1.46 7.78 25.88
CA CYS A 448 2.33 8.32 24.84
C CYS A 448 2.01 9.82 24.63
N PRO A 449 2.53 10.71 25.49
CA PRO A 449 2.18 12.13 25.46
C PRO A 449 2.79 12.93 24.30
#